data_AF-X1MA55-F1
#
_entry.id   AF-X1MA55-F1
#
_cell.length_a   1.000
_cell.length_b   1.000
_cell.length_c   1.000
_cell.angle_alpha   90.00
_cell.angle_beta   90.00
_cell.angle_gamma   90.00
#
_symmetry.space_group_name_H-M   'P 1'
#
loop_
_entity.id
_entity.type
_entity.pdbx_description
1 polymer ?
#
loop_
_entity_poly.entity_id
_entity_poly.type
_entity_poly.pdbx_seq_one_letter_code
_entity_poly.pdbx_strand_id
1 'polypeptide(L)' 'MCLATAYLNEGSEEPILRDIVYMRFNGDHVEMETLFGEEQVILGRVLEIDFSTSKIILDQYRASTIESNFNKDDKA' A
#
# COMPACT_ATOMS: atom_id res chain seq x y z
N MET A 1 -2.15 -20.79 12.96
CA MET A 1 -1.92 -20.11 11.67
C MET A 1 -1.91 -18.62 11.94
N CYS A 2 -0.90 -17.90 11.47
CA CYS A 2 -0.78 -16.46 11.67
C CYS A 2 -1.04 -15.80 10.31
N LEU A 3 -2.08 -14.96 10.23
CA LEU A 3 -2.39 -14.16 9.04
C LEU A 3 -1.99 -12.72 9.32
N ALA A 4 -1.48 -12.02 8.31
CA ALA A 4 -1.04 -10.65 8.47
C ALA A 4 -2.10 -9.63 8.02
N THR A 5 -2.03 -8.43 8.60
CA THR A 5 -2.82 -7.27 8.19
C THR A 5 -1.88 -6.16 7.71
N ALA A 6 -2.13 -5.62 6.53
CA ALA A 6 -1.33 -4.55 5.95
C ALA A 6 -1.97 -3.18 6.18
N TYR A 7 -1.12 -2.17 6.39
CA TYR A 7 -1.47 -0.76 6.56
C TYR A 7 -0.57 0.12 5.70
N LEU A 8 -1.04 1.30 5.31
CA LEU A 8 -0.24 2.31 4.61
C LEU A 8 0.37 3.30 5.60
N ASN A 9 1.69 3.48 5.54
CA ASN A 9 2.48 4.38 6.39
C ASN A 9 2.35 4.08 7.90
N GLU A 10 3.32 4.61 8.66
CA GLU A 10 3.24 4.57 10.12
C GLU A 10 2.10 5.49 10.59
N GLY A 11 1.09 4.91 11.26
CA GLY A 11 -0.04 5.65 11.84
C GLY A 11 -1.37 5.56 11.10
N SER A 12 -1.47 4.82 9.98
CA SER A 12 -2.79 4.51 9.42
C SER A 12 -3.57 3.58 10.34
N GLU A 13 -4.76 4.00 10.72
CA GLU A 13 -5.66 3.21 11.57
C GLU A 13 -6.43 2.16 10.76
N GLU A 14 -6.74 2.48 9.50
CA GLU A 14 -7.47 1.58 8.62
C GLU A 14 -6.50 0.64 7.87
N PRO A 15 -6.73 -0.67 7.91
CA PRO A 15 -5.96 -1.61 7.12
C PRO A 15 -6.38 -1.55 5.65
N ILE A 16 -5.41 -1.72 4.77
CA ILE A 16 -5.65 -1.79 3.33
C ILE A 16 -5.96 -3.21 2.86
N LEU A 17 -5.50 -4.21 3.60
CA LEU A 17 -5.72 -5.63 3.32
C LEU A 17 -5.61 -6.45 4.58
N ARG A 18 -6.50 -7.43 4.74
CA ARG A 18 -6.55 -8.36 5.87
C ARG A 18 -6.34 -9.78 5.37
N ASP A 19 -6.11 -10.69 6.32
CA ASP A 19 -6.03 -12.13 6.08
C ASP A 19 -4.97 -12.53 5.04
N ILE A 20 -3.85 -11.80 5.01
CA ILE A 20 -2.76 -12.03 4.05
C ILE A 20 -2.07 -13.36 4.38
N VAL A 21 -1.98 -14.22 3.37
CA VAL A 21 -1.31 -15.54 3.43
C VAL A 21 -0.01 -15.59 2.64
N TYR A 22 0.16 -14.69 1.66
CA TYR A 22 1.33 -14.65 0.81
C TYR A 22 1.66 -13.21 0.44
N MET A 23 2.96 -12.91 0.39
CA MET A 23 3.49 -11.63 -0.05
C MET A 23 4.75 -11.88 -0.89
N ARG A 24 4.85 -11.23 -2.05
CA ARG A 24 6.06 -11.24 -2.89
C ARG A 24 6.49 -9.83 -3.25
N PHE A 25 7.79 -9.67 -3.42
CA PHE A 25 8.42 -8.42 -3.82
C PHE A 25 8.94 -8.55 -5.24
N ASN A 26 8.47 -7.69 -6.13
CA ASN A 26 8.87 -7.67 -7.53
C ASN A 26 9.29 -6.25 -7.91
N GLY A 27 10.57 -5.95 -7.71
CA GLY A 27 11.11 -4.61 -7.91
C GLY A 27 10.49 -3.60 -6.95
N ASP A 28 9.73 -2.65 -7.51
CA ASP A 28 8.96 -1.61 -6.82
C ASP A 28 7.51 -2.02 -6.55
N HIS A 29 7.13 -3.27 -6.79
CA HIS A 29 5.80 -3.78 -6.52
C HIS A 29 5.81 -4.73 -5.32
N VAL A 30 4.87 -4.51 -4.41
CA VAL A 30 4.52 -5.43 -3.32
C VAL A 30 3.20 -6.09 -3.70
N GLU A 31 3.23 -7.40 -3.91
CA GLU A 31 2.06 -8.17 -4.30
C GLU A 31 1.65 -9.07 -3.15
N MET A 32 0.36 -9.08 -2.82
CA MET A 32 -0.20 -9.74 -1.65
C MET A 32 -1.40 -10.58 -2.06
N GLU A 33 -1.55 -11.75 -1.45
CA GLU A 33 -2.70 -12.64 -1.61
C GLU A 33 -3.34 -12.92 -0.25
N THR A 34 -4.67 -12.86 -0.19
CA THR A 34 -5.45 -13.19 1.00
C THR A 34 -5.81 -14.66 1.07
N LEU A 35 -6.23 -15.14 2.23
CA LEU A 35 -6.71 -16.51 2.43
C LEU A 35 -7.86 -16.90 1.48
N PHE A 36 -8.60 -15.91 0.97
CA PHE A 36 -9.74 -16.10 0.08
C PHE A 36 -9.36 -16.02 -1.41
N GLY A 37 -8.07 -15.87 -1.72
CA GLY A 37 -7.55 -15.75 -3.08
C GLY A 37 -7.71 -14.36 -3.69
N GLU A 38 -7.97 -13.32 -2.87
CA GLU A 38 -7.95 -11.93 -3.35
C GLU A 38 -6.51 -11.46 -3.48
N GLU A 39 -6.16 -10.87 -4.63
CA GLU A 39 -4.84 -10.32 -4.89
C GLU A 39 -4.87 -8.79 -4.83
N GLN A 40 -3.84 -8.19 -4.22
CA GLN A 40 -3.62 -6.76 -4.25
C GLN A 40 -2.15 -6.45 -4.55
N VAL A 41 -1.93 -5.50 -5.45
CA VAL A 41 -0.60 -5.02 -5.83
C VAL A 41 -0.46 -3.55 -5.46
N ILE A 42 0.65 -3.20 -4.80
CA ILE A 42 0.99 -1.84 -4.42
C ILE A 42 2.35 -1.48 -5.01
N LEU A 43 2.43 -0.34 -5.69
CA LEU A 43 3.69 0.28 -6.05
C LEU A 43 4.30 0.93 -4.79
N GLY A 44 5.36 0.33 -4.25
CA GLY A 44 5.87 0.69 -2.95
C GLY A 44 6.91 -0.26 -2.38
N ARG A 45 7.05 -0.22 -1.05
CA ARG A 45 7.95 -1.08 -0.28
C ARG A 45 7.40 -1.38 1.10
N VAL A 46 7.92 -2.42 1.74
CA VAL A 46 7.68 -2.68 3.16
C VAL A 46 8.58 -1.78 4.01
N LEU A 47 7.97 -1.12 5.00
CA LEU A 47 8.67 -0.37 6.05
C LEU A 47 8.94 -1.26 7.27
N GLU A 48 7.92 -2.01 7.72
CA GLU A 48 8.00 -2.83 8.94
C GLU A 48 7.17 -4.10 8.80
N ILE A 49 7.64 -5.18 9.43
CA ILE A 49 6.86 -6.39 9.72
C ILE A 49 6.98 -6.69 11.21
N ASP A 50 5.86 -6.60 11.92
CA ASP A 50 5.74 -7.02 13.31
C ASP A 50 5.02 -8.38 13.38
N PHE A 51 5.79 -9.44 13.60
CA PHE A 51 5.26 -10.80 13.73
C PHE A 51 4.49 -11.04 15.03
N SER A 52 4.67 -10.21 16.05
CA SER A 52 3.96 -10.35 17.33
C SER A 52 2.52 -9.88 17.24
N THR A 53 2.28 -8.84 16.43
CA THR A 53 0.94 -8.28 16.16
C THR A 53 0.38 -8.64 14.79
N SER A 54 1.15 -9.39 13.99
CA SER A 54 0.84 -9.77 12.61
C SER A 54 0.58 -8.56 11.71
N LYS A 55 1.33 -7.48 11.91
CA LYS A 55 1.17 -6.22 11.17
C LYS A 55 2.26 -6.06 10.13
N ILE A 56 1.88 -5.54 8.98
CA ILE A 56 2.79 -5.12 7.92
C ILE A 56 2.52 -3.64 7.62
N ILE A 57 3.56 -2.83 7.66
CA ILE A 57 3.49 -1.41 7.31
C ILE A 57 4.13 -1.21 5.93
N LEU A 58 3.37 -0.64 5.00
CA LEU A 58 3.79 -0.40 3.62
C LEU A 58 3.89 1.09 3.33
N ASP A 59 4.92 1.47 2.58
CA ASP A 59 5.04 2.79 1.97
C ASP A 59 4.58 2.67 0.52
N GLN A 60 3.72 3.58 0.08
CA GLN A 60 3.25 3.63 -1.31
C GLN A 60 3.95 4.78 -2.03
N TYR A 61 4.63 4.45 -3.13
CA TYR A 61 5.22 5.47 -3.98
C TYR A 61 4.09 6.26 -4.63
N ARG A 62 3.85 7.48 -4.15
CA ARG A 62 2.91 8.40 -4.79
C ARG A 62 3.39 8.65 -6.22
N ALA A 63 2.52 8.42 -7.21
CA ALA A 63 2.58 9.24 -8.40
C ALA A 63 2.31 10.67 -7.92
N SER A 64 3.32 11.53 -7.95
CA SER A 64 3.14 12.95 -7.65
C SER A 64 2.01 13.48 -8.52
N THR A 65 0.85 13.77 -7.92
CA THR A 65 -0.22 14.52 -8.57
C THR A 65 0.40 15.85 -8.99
N ILE A 66 0.68 16.01 -10.28
CA ILE A 66 0.82 17.34 -10.87
C ILE A 66 -0.56 17.97 -10.69
N GLU A 67 -0.68 18.87 -9.72
CA GLU A 67 -1.77 19.82 -9.67
C GLU A 67 -1.82 20.53 -11.03
N SER A 68 -2.85 20.23 -11.82
CA SER A 68 -3.14 20.95 -13.06
C SER A 68 -3.65 22.34 -12.71
N ASN A 69 -2.73 23.25 -12.36
CA ASN A 69 -2.95 24.68 -12.44
C ASN A 69 -2.98 25.09 -13.92
N PHE A 70 -4.14 24.89 -14.55
CA PHE A 70 -4.52 25.59 -15.77
C PHE A 70 -5.89 26.22 -15.54
N ASN A 71 -5.90 27.45 -15.05
CA ASN A 71 -6.68 28.45 -15.77
C ASN A 71 -5.87 29.75 -15.83
N LYS A 72 -5.37 29.98 -17.03
CA LYS A 72 -4.59 31.13 -17.46
C LYS A 72 -5.57 32.29 -17.64
N ASP A 73 -5.16 33.46 -17.20
CA ASP A 73 -5.74 34.73 -17.61
C ASP A 73 -5.92 34.75 -19.13
N ASP A 74 -7.15 34.67 -19.62
CA ASP A 74 -7.52 35.19 -20.93
C ASP A 74 -8.36 36.44 -20.70
N LYS A 75 -7.62 37.54 -20.65
CA LYS A 75 -8.11 38.87 -21.02
C LYS A 75 -8.68 38.80 -22.44
N ALA A 76 -9.93 39.17 -22.59
CA ALA A 76 -10.46 39.83 -23.79
C ALA A 76 -11.50 40.86 -23.34
#